data_AF-A0A3D1PJ81-F1
#
_entry.id   AF-A0A3D1PJ81-F1
#
_cell.length_a   1.000
_cell.length_b   1.000
_cell.length_c   1.000
_cell.angle_alpha   90.00
_cell.angle_beta   90.00
_cell.angle_gamma   90.00
#
_symmetry.space_group_name_H-M   'P 1'
#
loop_
_entity.id
_entity.type
_entity.pdbx_description
1 polymer ?
#
loop_
_entity_poly.entity_id
_entity_poly.type
_entity_poly.pdbx_seq_one_letter_code
_entity_poly.pdbx_strand_id
1 'polypeptide(L)'
;MRDSERELDKIFLSYNKILARLNKQGCKTKNGKEITHKDLRKAILVMQEKHPKCRWRSNKVRSRKFYILDEGYWWIVEVFFQNELDLIDADIKYFKKRIKLYEDFLKIKPKELFVNNIPYSQVENFFNRKLYTIKRAIRFLENKYSINLRYKKDNRMYVYSKGIELLCKECFKQKYLDILENYKMELTEKYIAAGYPYDNFFHRN
;
A
#
# COMPACT_ATOMS: atom_id res chain seq x y z
N MET A 1 -22.42 -3.14 -26.94
CA MET A 1 -21.62 -1.96 -26.54
C MET A 1 -21.90 -1.47 -25.12
N ARG A 2 -23.16 -1.33 -24.68
CA ARG A 2 -23.49 -0.87 -23.30
C ARG A 2 -23.07 -1.86 -22.20
N ASP A 3 -23.21 -3.17 -22.43
CA ASP A 3 -22.84 -4.17 -21.41
C ASP A 3 -21.32 -4.32 -21.25
N SER A 4 -20.57 -4.25 -22.35
CA SER A 4 -19.10 -4.30 -22.31
C SER A 4 -18.48 -3.11 -21.56
N GLU A 5 -19.08 -1.91 -21.61
CA GLU A 5 -18.60 -0.78 -20.81
C GLU A 5 -18.91 -0.91 -19.32
N ARG A 6 -20.05 -1.53 -18.96
CA ARG A 6 -20.42 -1.77 -17.56
C ARG A 6 -19.50 -2.80 -16.90
N GLU A 7 -19.14 -3.85 -17.62
CA GLU A 7 -18.18 -4.85 -17.12
C GLU A 7 -16.76 -4.26 -16.98
N LEU A 8 -16.35 -3.39 -17.92
CA LEU A 8 -15.08 -2.68 -17.81
C LEU A 8 -15.05 -1.71 -16.64
N ASP A 9 -16.15 -1.02 -16.34
CA ASP A 9 -16.27 -0.10 -15.19
C ASP A 9 -16.17 -0.79 -13.82
N LYS A 10 -16.27 -2.13 -13.78
CA LYS A 10 -16.00 -2.92 -12.57
C LYS A 10 -14.50 -3.12 -12.33
N ILE A 11 -13.69 -2.92 -13.37
CA ILE A 11 -12.24 -3.20 -13.34
C ILE A 11 -11.45 -1.90 -13.48
N PHE A 12 -11.86 -1.00 -14.37
CA PHE A 12 -11.15 0.23 -14.72
C PHE A 12 -12.09 1.43 -14.79
N LEU A 13 -11.64 2.58 -14.28
CA LEU A 13 -12.40 3.83 -14.26
C LEU A 13 -11.64 4.95 -14.94
N SER A 14 -12.32 5.66 -15.84
CA SER A 14 -11.84 6.95 -16.36
C SER A 14 -11.90 8.02 -15.28
N TYR A 15 -11.09 9.07 -15.41
CA TYR A 15 -11.05 10.16 -14.42
C TYR A 15 -12.40 10.87 -14.27
N ASN A 16 -13.15 11.04 -15.36
CA ASN A 16 -14.50 11.63 -15.30
C ASN A 16 -15.46 10.78 -14.46
N LYS A 17 -15.40 9.45 -14.60
CA LYS A 17 -16.23 8.52 -13.82
C LYS A 17 -15.83 8.53 -12.34
N ILE A 18 -14.52 8.58 -12.05
CA ILE A 18 -14.01 8.69 -10.68
C ILE A 18 -14.52 9.99 -10.04
N LEU A 19 -14.36 11.12 -10.72
CA LEU A 19 -14.81 12.41 -10.23
C LEU A 19 -16.32 12.43 -9.93
N ALA A 20 -17.13 11.91 -10.85
CA ALA A 20 -18.57 11.79 -10.64
C ALA A 20 -18.92 10.89 -9.44
N ARG A 21 -18.21 9.77 -9.25
CA ARG A 21 -18.42 8.88 -8.08
C ARG A 21 -18.03 9.56 -6.77
N LEU A 22 -16.88 10.24 -6.73
CA LEU A 22 -16.41 10.97 -5.55
C LEU A 22 -17.42 12.03 -5.11
N ASN A 23 -17.90 12.86 -6.05
CA ASN A 23 -18.85 13.92 -5.71
C ASN A 23 -20.21 13.33 -5.30
N LYS A 24 -20.67 12.25 -5.94
CA LYS A 24 -21.91 11.54 -5.55
C LYS A 24 -21.83 10.93 -4.15
N GLN A 25 -20.66 10.45 -3.75
CA GLN A 25 -20.42 9.89 -2.40
C GLN A 25 -20.23 10.98 -1.34
N GLY A 26 -20.23 12.26 -1.73
CA GLY A 26 -19.99 13.36 -0.80
C GLY A 26 -18.53 13.46 -0.34
N CYS A 27 -17.58 12.83 -1.05
CA CYS A 27 -16.16 12.99 -0.77
C CYS A 27 -15.77 14.46 -0.99
N LYS A 28 -15.02 15.01 -0.04
CA LYS A 28 -14.58 16.41 -0.07
C LYS A 28 -13.07 16.48 0.10
N THR A 29 -12.48 17.57 -0.37
CA THR A 29 -11.09 17.91 -0.04
C THR A 29 -10.93 18.11 1.48
N LYS A 30 -9.69 18.14 1.97
CA LYS A 30 -9.37 18.46 3.38
C LYS A 30 -9.98 19.78 3.87
N ASN A 31 -10.23 20.71 2.94
CA ASN A 31 -10.81 22.02 3.23
C ASN A 31 -12.34 22.04 3.07
N GLY A 32 -12.99 20.88 2.94
CA GLY A 32 -14.44 20.76 2.81
C GLY A 32 -15.03 21.15 1.45
N LYS A 33 -14.17 21.42 0.45
CA LYS A 33 -14.61 21.77 -0.92
C LYS A 33 -14.90 20.52 -1.75
N GLU A 34 -15.80 20.67 -2.73
CA GLU A 34 -16.04 19.65 -3.75
C GLU A 34 -14.74 19.33 -4.52
N ILE A 35 -14.58 18.07 -4.90
CA ILE A 35 -13.36 17.60 -5.56
C ILE A 35 -13.41 18.04 -7.02
N THR A 36 -12.33 18.65 -7.49
CA THR A 36 -12.18 19.05 -8.90
C THR A 36 -11.31 18.06 -9.67
N HIS A 37 -11.29 18.19 -11.00
CA HIS A 37 -10.34 17.46 -11.86
C HIS A 37 -8.87 17.70 -11.48
N LYS A 38 -8.54 18.92 -11.01
CA LYS A 38 -7.17 19.25 -10.59
C LYS A 38 -6.79 18.48 -9.32
N ASP A 39 -7.71 18.39 -8.37
CA ASP A 39 -7.51 17.64 -7.12
C ASP A 39 -7.37 16.15 -7.40
N LEU A 40 -8.21 15.59 -8.27
CA LEU A 40 -8.11 14.19 -8.68
C LEU A 40 -6.78 13.88 -9.36
N ARG A 41 -6.30 14.75 -10.27
CA ARG A 41 -4.99 14.58 -10.91
C ARG A 41 -3.85 14.61 -9.90
N LYS A 42 -3.93 15.50 -8.90
CA LYS A 42 -2.96 15.55 -7.80
C LYS A 42 -2.98 14.27 -6.97
N ALA A 43 -4.17 13.76 -6.62
CA ALA A 43 -4.32 12.50 -5.90
C ALA A 43 -3.64 11.35 -6.65
N ILE A 44 -3.90 11.24 -7.96
CA ILE A 44 -3.31 10.20 -8.80
C ILE A 44 -1.79 10.36 -8.93
N LEU A 45 -1.27 11.59 -9.03
CA LEU A 45 0.17 11.81 -9.07
C LEU A 45 0.84 11.31 -7.77
N VAL A 46 0.32 11.71 -6.62
CA VAL A 46 0.82 11.29 -5.30
C VAL A 46 0.75 9.77 -5.15
N MET A 47 -0.37 9.18 -5.58
CA MET A 47 -0.59 7.74 -5.60
C MET A 47 0.55 7.03 -6.38
N GLN A 48 0.86 7.50 -7.59
CA GLN A 48 1.91 6.91 -8.42
C GLN A 48 3.33 7.11 -7.87
N GLU A 49 3.63 8.28 -7.33
CA GLU A 49 4.95 8.60 -6.77
C GLU A 49 5.24 7.81 -5.50
N LYS A 50 4.25 7.63 -4.62
CA LYS A 50 4.41 6.89 -3.38
C LYS A 50 4.50 5.38 -3.59
N HIS A 51 3.78 4.85 -4.57
CA HIS A 51 3.64 3.40 -4.78
C HIS A 51 4.01 3.00 -6.22
N PRO A 52 5.25 3.26 -6.66
CA PRO A 52 5.67 3.03 -8.05
C PRO A 52 5.61 1.56 -8.47
N LYS A 53 5.61 0.63 -7.52
CA LYS A 53 5.46 -0.82 -7.76
C LYS A 53 4.03 -1.22 -8.13
N CYS A 54 3.05 -0.41 -7.78
CA CYS A 54 1.65 -0.72 -8.03
C CYS A 54 1.22 -0.26 -9.43
N ARG A 55 0.67 -1.19 -10.23
CA ARG A 55 0.22 -0.94 -11.62
C ARG A 55 -1.17 -0.30 -11.70
N TRP A 56 -1.41 0.75 -10.93
CA TRP A 56 -2.75 1.32 -10.72
C TRP A 56 -3.34 2.08 -11.90
N ARG A 57 -2.51 2.53 -12.85
CA ARG A 57 -2.94 3.33 -14.00
C ARG A 57 -2.54 2.66 -15.30
N SER A 58 -3.39 2.76 -16.31
CA SER A 58 -3.07 2.34 -17.67
C SER A 58 -1.86 3.08 -18.23
N ASN A 59 -1.17 2.43 -19.16
CA ASN A 59 -0.25 3.12 -20.06
C ASN A 59 -1.04 4.13 -20.92
N LYS A 60 -0.33 5.14 -21.43
CA LYS A 60 -0.94 6.22 -22.19
C LYS A 60 -1.42 5.68 -23.54
N VAL A 61 -2.73 5.47 -23.63
CA VAL A 61 -3.41 4.99 -24.83
C VAL A 61 -3.38 6.04 -25.93
N ARG A 62 -3.52 5.63 -27.20
CA ARG A 62 -3.73 6.51 -28.38
C ARG A 62 -4.72 7.68 -28.14
N SER A 63 -5.70 7.51 -27.25
CA SER A 63 -6.72 8.52 -26.92
C SER A 63 -6.30 9.60 -25.89
N ARG A 64 -5.07 9.56 -25.36
CA ARG A 64 -4.59 10.41 -24.22
C ARG A 64 -5.43 10.28 -22.95
N LYS A 65 -6.35 9.30 -22.87
CA LYS A 65 -7.16 9.01 -21.69
C LYS A 65 -6.42 8.00 -20.82
N PHE A 66 -6.38 8.27 -19.53
CA PHE A 66 -5.88 7.34 -18.52
C PHE A 66 -7.06 6.65 -17.83
N TYR A 67 -6.88 5.37 -17.55
CA TYR A 67 -7.78 4.59 -16.71
C TYR A 67 -7.07 4.21 -15.41
N ILE A 68 -7.82 4.21 -14.32
CA ILE A 68 -7.36 3.78 -13.00
C ILE A 68 -8.06 2.47 -12.67
N LEU A 69 -7.32 1.52 -12.12
CA LEU A 69 -7.89 0.29 -11.57
C LEU A 69 -8.92 0.61 -10.48
N ASP A 70 -9.94 -0.23 -10.32
CA ASP A 70 -10.89 -0.10 -9.21
C ASP A 70 -10.16 -0.05 -7.86
N GLU A 71 -9.10 -0.85 -7.72
CA GLU A 71 -8.19 -0.78 -6.58
C GLU A 71 -7.60 0.63 -6.39
N GLY A 72 -7.05 1.24 -7.44
CA GLY A 72 -6.50 2.60 -7.35
C GLY A 72 -7.56 3.65 -7.02
N TYR A 73 -8.80 3.46 -7.46
CA TYR A 73 -9.92 4.29 -7.05
C TYR A 73 -10.20 4.21 -5.55
N TRP A 74 -10.21 3.01 -4.97
CA TRP A 74 -10.39 2.84 -3.52
C TRP A 74 -9.24 3.44 -2.72
N TRP A 75 -8.00 3.40 -3.22
CA TRP A 75 -6.90 4.12 -2.58
C TRP A 75 -7.18 5.64 -2.54
N ILE A 76 -7.64 6.22 -3.65
CA ILE A 76 -7.98 7.66 -3.72
C ILE A 76 -9.04 8.03 -2.68
N VAL A 77 -10.05 7.16 -2.48
CA VAL A 77 -11.14 7.37 -1.50
C VAL A 77 -10.65 7.15 -0.07
N GLU A 78 -10.10 5.97 0.22
CA GLU A 78 -9.80 5.50 1.58
C GLU A 78 -8.48 6.02 2.15
N VAL A 79 -7.62 6.61 1.32
CA VAL A 79 -6.30 7.10 1.73
C VAL A 79 -6.15 8.60 1.48
N PHE A 80 -6.43 9.06 0.26
CA PHE A 80 -6.11 10.44 -0.12
C PHE A 80 -7.17 11.47 0.31
N PHE A 81 -8.45 11.18 0.08
CA PHE A 81 -9.57 12.09 0.38
C PHE A 81 -10.25 11.85 1.73
N GLN A 82 -9.74 10.92 2.54
CA GLN A 82 -10.18 10.78 3.93
C GLN A 82 -9.54 11.83 4.85
N ASN A 83 -10.20 12.14 5.97
CA ASN A 83 -9.77 13.17 6.93
C ASN A 83 -9.56 12.62 8.37
N GLU A 84 -9.65 11.31 8.56
CA GLU A 84 -9.62 10.65 9.88
C GLU A 84 -8.19 10.29 10.32
N LEU A 85 -7.40 9.74 9.39
CA LEU A 85 -6.08 9.19 9.63
C LEU A 85 -5.01 10.04 8.95
N ASP A 86 -3.79 9.97 9.48
CA ASP A 86 -2.64 10.42 8.72
C ASP A 86 -2.48 9.57 7.44
N LEU A 87 -1.76 10.11 6.45
CA LEU A 87 -1.66 9.45 5.14
C LEU A 87 -1.00 8.07 5.26
N ILE A 88 0.01 7.91 6.12
CA ILE A 88 0.77 6.67 6.27
C ILE A 88 -0.04 5.58 6.97
N ASP A 89 -0.87 5.92 7.96
CA ASP A 89 -1.75 4.97 8.64
C ASP A 89 -2.93 4.58 7.76
N ALA A 90 -3.47 5.53 6.99
CA ALA A 90 -4.46 5.23 5.98
C ALA A 90 -3.90 4.27 4.91
N ASP A 91 -2.68 4.52 4.43
CA ASP A 91 -1.95 3.62 3.52
C ASP A 91 -1.82 2.21 4.12
N ILE A 92 -1.27 2.10 5.33
CA ILE A 92 -1.08 0.80 6.00
C ILE A 92 -2.42 0.07 6.16
N LYS A 93 -3.48 0.77 6.59
CA LYS A 93 -4.82 0.21 6.75
C LYS A 93 -5.35 -0.32 5.41
N TYR A 94 -5.21 0.47 4.36
CA TYR A 94 -5.61 0.13 3.01
C TYR A 94 -4.89 -1.13 2.50
N PHE A 95 -3.55 -1.17 2.57
CA PHE A 95 -2.79 -2.33 2.09
C PHE A 95 -3.09 -3.60 2.87
N LYS A 96 -3.25 -3.52 4.21
CA LYS A 96 -3.69 -4.68 5.01
C LYS A 96 -5.06 -5.20 4.56
N LYS A 97 -6.02 -4.31 4.31
CA LYS A 97 -7.35 -4.66 3.80
C LYS A 97 -7.24 -5.33 2.42
N ARG A 98 -6.45 -4.78 1.50
CA ARG A 98 -6.24 -5.34 0.15
C ARG A 98 -5.57 -6.70 0.18
N ILE A 99 -4.54 -6.89 0.99
CA ILE A 99 -3.87 -8.19 1.18
C ILE A 99 -4.89 -9.23 1.63
N LYS A 100 -5.67 -8.92 2.68
CA LYS A 100 -6.68 -9.86 3.19
C LYS A 100 -7.71 -10.24 2.11
N LEU A 101 -8.17 -9.27 1.32
CA LEU A 101 -9.09 -9.54 0.22
C LEU A 101 -8.49 -10.50 -0.81
N TYR A 102 -7.22 -10.33 -1.18
CA TYR A 102 -6.53 -11.27 -2.07
C TYR A 102 -6.35 -12.65 -1.43
N GLU A 103 -5.98 -12.71 -0.15
CA GLU A 103 -5.80 -13.97 0.57
C GLU A 103 -7.10 -14.78 0.64
N ASP A 104 -8.19 -14.12 1.03
CA ASP A 104 -9.53 -14.71 1.13
C ASP A 104 -10.02 -15.17 -0.25
N PHE A 105 -9.85 -14.33 -1.28
CA PHE A 105 -10.27 -14.64 -2.65
C PHE A 105 -9.49 -15.81 -3.26
N LEU A 106 -8.17 -15.82 -3.11
CA LEU A 106 -7.30 -16.88 -3.61
C LEU A 106 -7.28 -18.13 -2.71
N LYS A 107 -7.97 -18.08 -1.55
CA LYS A 107 -8.00 -19.14 -0.53
C LYS A 107 -6.62 -19.59 -0.06
N ILE A 108 -5.70 -18.62 0.08
CA ILE A 108 -4.33 -18.86 0.54
C ILE A 108 -4.20 -18.48 2.02
N LYS A 109 -3.33 -19.18 2.74
CA LYS A 109 -3.02 -18.84 4.13
C LYS A 109 -2.20 -17.54 4.20
N PRO A 110 -2.43 -16.68 5.21
CA PRO A 110 -1.63 -15.49 5.39
C PRO A 110 -0.14 -15.81 5.59
N LYS A 111 0.71 -15.05 4.91
CA LYS A 111 2.17 -15.17 4.99
C LYS A 111 2.69 -14.46 6.24
N GLU A 112 3.55 -15.12 7.01
CA GLU A 112 4.31 -14.42 8.06
C GLU A 112 5.37 -13.53 7.42
N LEU A 113 5.24 -12.21 7.60
CA LEU A 113 6.10 -11.21 6.95
C LEU A 113 7.45 -11.02 7.65
N PHE A 114 7.55 -11.43 8.92
CA PHE A 114 8.72 -11.21 9.77
C PHE A 114 9.19 -12.54 10.36
N VAL A 115 9.88 -13.34 9.55
CA VAL A 115 10.33 -14.69 9.96
C VAL A 115 11.74 -14.65 10.56
N ASN A 116 12.63 -13.84 10.01
CA ASN A 116 14.05 -13.90 10.31
C ASN A 116 14.47 -12.88 11.38
N ASN A 117 15.28 -13.33 12.33
CA ASN A 117 16.04 -12.44 13.20
C ASN A 117 17.09 -11.70 12.36
N ILE A 118 17.31 -10.41 12.64
CA ILE A 118 18.22 -9.58 11.85
C ILE A 118 19.49 -9.31 12.65
N PRO A 119 20.68 -9.63 12.12
CA PRO A 119 21.94 -9.23 12.74
C PRO A 119 22.04 -7.72 12.86
N TYR A 120 22.61 -7.22 13.95
CA TYR A 120 22.84 -5.79 14.17
C TYR A 120 23.60 -5.10 13.04
N SER A 121 24.50 -5.82 12.36
CA SER A 121 25.24 -5.31 11.21
C SER A 121 24.37 -5.03 9.98
N GLN A 122 23.15 -5.58 9.92
CA GLN A 122 22.24 -5.45 8.77
C GLN A 122 21.03 -4.55 9.04
N VAL A 123 20.82 -4.10 10.29
CA VAL A 123 19.61 -3.32 10.65
C VAL A 123 19.56 -1.96 9.95
N GLU A 124 20.70 -1.30 9.73
CA GLU A 124 20.74 -0.01 8.99
C GLU A 124 20.26 -0.19 7.55
N ASN A 125 20.77 -1.21 6.87
CA ASN A 125 20.37 -1.54 5.50
C ASN A 125 18.91 -1.94 5.43
N PHE A 126 18.44 -2.74 6.40
CA PHE A 126 17.05 -3.19 6.44
C PHE A 126 16.08 -2.00 6.57
N PHE A 127 16.30 -1.11 7.55
CA PHE A 127 15.41 0.04 7.77
C PHE A 127 15.71 1.24 6.88
N ASN A 128 16.85 1.24 6.18
CA ASN A 128 17.41 2.40 5.49
C ASN A 128 17.50 3.63 6.42
N ARG A 129 18.03 3.42 7.63
CA ARG A 129 18.14 4.44 8.69
C ARG A 129 19.47 4.28 9.43
N LYS A 130 19.97 5.39 9.96
CA LYS A 130 21.19 5.40 10.78
C LYS A 130 21.01 4.57 12.05
N LEU A 131 22.06 3.86 12.45
CA LEU A 131 22.05 2.91 13.57
C LEU A 131 21.64 3.57 14.89
N TYR A 132 22.03 4.82 15.12
CA TYR A 132 21.66 5.53 16.35
C TYR A 132 20.14 5.73 16.45
N THR A 133 19.47 6.03 15.34
CA THR A 133 18.00 6.17 15.29
C THR A 133 17.32 4.85 15.61
N ILE A 134 17.82 3.76 15.02
CA ILE A 134 17.32 2.40 15.25
C ILE A 134 17.53 2.00 16.72
N LYS A 135 18.72 2.24 17.28
CA LYS A 135 19.01 1.97 18.70
C LYS A 135 18.08 2.74 19.63
N ARG A 136 17.79 4.01 19.33
CA ARG A 136 16.86 4.83 20.11
C ARG A 136 15.44 4.27 20.05
N ALA A 137 14.97 3.88 18.86
CA ALA A 137 13.66 3.25 18.69
C ALA A 137 13.55 1.92 19.45
N ILE A 138 14.61 1.09 19.40
CA ILE A 138 14.65 -0.15 20.16
C ILE A 138 14.54 0.12 21.66
N ARG A 139 15.39 0.99 22.22
CA ARG A 139 15.31 1.33 23.65
C ARG A 139 13.94 1.88 24.04
N PHE A 140 13.35 2.72 23.19
CA PHE A 140 12.02 3.27 23.41
C PHE A 140 10.97 2.14 23.53
N LEU A 141 10.96 1.18 22.62
CA LEU A 141 10.00 0.06 22.64
C LEU A 141 10.28 -0.95 23.77
N GLU A 142 11.55 -1.25 24.03
CA GLU A 142 11.97 -2.11 25.16
C GLU A 142 11.46 -1.52 26.48
N ASN A 143 11.60 -0.20 26.67
CA ASN A 143 11.10 0.50 27.86
C ASN A 143 9.58 0.60 27.89
N LYS A 144 8.94 0.91 26.75
CA LYS A 144 7.48 1.09 26.66
C LYS A 144 6.71 -0.19 27.00
N TYR A 145 7.24 -1.33 26.57
CA TYR A 145 6.57 -2.63 26.70
C TYR A 145 7.22 -3.57 27.73
N SER A 146 8.31 -3.15 28.37
CA SER A 146 9.08 -3.97 29.31
C SER A 146 9.51 -5.32 28.70
N ILE A 147 10.02 -5.28 27.47
CA ILE A 147 10.45 -6.46 26.71
C ILE A 147 11.89 -6.32 26.23
N ASN A 148 12.52 -7.44 25.89
CA ASN A 148 13.82 -7.46 25.22
C ASN A 148 13.63 -7.72 23.72
N LEU A 149 14.05 -6.78 22.88
CA LEU A 149 13.93 -6.93 21.43
C LEU A 149 15.18 -7.58 20.80
N ARG A 150 16.19 -7.87 21.62
CA ARG A 150 17.54 -8.18 21.16
C ARG A 150 18.16 -9.30 21.95
N TYR A 151 19.10 -9.99 21.34
CA TYR A 151 19.84 -11.07 21.98
C TYR A 151 21.24 -11.22 21.40
N LYS A 152 22.13 -11.80 22.19
CA LYS A 152 23.50 -12.12 21.80
C LYS A 152 23.61 -13.62 21.50
N LYS A 153 24.19 -13.97 20.36
CA LYS A 153 24.52 -15.35 19.96
C LYS A 153 25.86 -15.34 19.25
N ASP A 154 26.78 -16.24 19.61
CA ASP A 154 28.11 -16.38 18.99
C ASP A 154 28.87 -15.04 18.89
N ASN A 155 28.90 -14.29 19.99
CA ASN A 155 29.47 -12.93 20.08
C ASN A 155 28.89 -11.86 19.14
N ARG A 156 27.76 -12.15 18.48
CA ARG A 156 27.03 -11.22 17.62
C ARG A 156 25.69 -10.84 18.22
N MET A 157 25.28 -9.59 18.02
CA MET A 157 23.99 -9.08 18.48
C MET A 157 22.95 -9.19 17.35
N TYR A 158 21.74 -9.59 17.71
CA TYR A 158 20.62 -9.76 16.80
C TYR A 158 19.39 -9.03 17.34
N VAL A 159 18.48 -8.67 16.46
CA VAL A 159 17.12 -8.23 16.79
C VAL A 159 16.18 -9.38 16.47
N TYR A 160 15.30 -9.73 17.41
CA TYR A 160 14.29 -10.76 17.19
C TYR A 160 13.35 -10.36 16.05
N SER A 161 12.87 -11.33 15.27
CA SER A 161 11.93 -11.11 14.17
C SER A 161 10.66 -10.37 14.64
N LYS A 162 10.10 -10.75 15.79
CA LYS A 162 8.99 -10.04 16.45
C LYS A 162 9.36 -8.63 16.89
N GLY A 163 10.62 -8.38 17.25
CA GLY A 163 11.12 -7.03 17.51
C GLY A 163 11.22 -6.20 16.24
N ILE A 164 11.64 -6.79 15.12
CA ILE A 164 11.62 -6.13 13.80
C ILE A 164 10.20 -5.79 13.39
N GLU A 165 9.25 -6.72 13.58
CA GLU A 165 7.83 -6.49 13.32
C GLU A 165 7.30 -5.27 14.10
N LEU A 166 7.60 -5.21 15.41
CA LEU A 166 7.18 -4.11 16.28
C LEU A 166 7.82 -2.76 15.86
N LEU A 167 9.12 -2.76 15.57
CA LEU A 167 9.84 -1.59 15.08
C LEU A 167 9.25 -1.06 13.77
N CYS A 168 8.92 -1.94 12.84
CA CYS A 168 8.26 -1.60 11.58
C CYS A 168 6.89 -0.95 11.84
N LYS A 169 6.06 -1.57 12.68
CA LYS A 169 4.68 -1.11 12.93
C LYS A 169 4.61 0.23 13.68
N GLU A 170 5.51 0.47 14.64
CA GLU A 170 5.41 1.65 15.51
C GLU A 170 6.40 2.77 15.19
N CYS A 171 7.63 2.44 14.79
CA CYS A 171 8.70 3.43 14.64
C CYS A 171 9.05 3.71 13.17
N PHE A 172 8.95 2.70 12.31
CA PHE A 172 9.41 2.76 10.92
C PHE A 172 8.28 2.38 9.95
N LYS A 173 7.14 3.06 10.09
CA LYS A 173 5.91 2.82 9.30
C LYS A 173 6.15 2.76 7.79
N GLN A 174 7.05 3.58 7.25
CA GLN A 174 7.41 3.51 5.82
C GLN A 174 7.99 2.14 5.43
N LYS A 175 8.89 1.58 6.25
CA LYS A 175 9.44 0.24 5.98
C LYS A 175 8.35 -0.84 6.07
N TYR A 176 7.41 -0.68 7.00
CA TYR A 176 6.27 -1.59 7.10
C TYR A 176 5.39 -1.54 5.86
N LEU A 177 5.07 -0.33 5.39
CA LEU A 177 4.33 -0.10 4.16
C LEU A 177 5.03 -0.76 2.95
N ASP A 178 6.35 -0.58 2.80
CA ASP A 178 7.11 -1.20 1.70
C ASP A 178 6.99 -2.74 1.70
N ILE A 179 6.97 -3.36 2.89
CA ILE A 179 6.81 -4.82 3.05
C ILE A 179 5.39 -5.25 2.65
N LEU A 180 4.36 -4.50 3.09
CA LEU A 180 2.97 -4.77 2.72
C LEU A 180 2.76 -4.63 1.22
N GLU A 181 3.31 -3.58 0.60
CA GLU A 181 3.24 -3.38 -0.84
C GLU A 181 3.87 -4.53 -1.63
N ASN A 182 5.07 -4.95 -1.25
CA ASN A 182 5.74 -6.08 -1.89
C ASN A 182 4.87 -7.34 -1.80
N TYR A 183 4.36 -7.66 -0.61
CA TYR A 183 3.54 -8.85 -0.43
C TYR A 183 2.22 -8.76 -1.20
N LYS A 184 1.56 -7.60 -1.17
CA LYS A 184 0.36 -7.35 -1.99
C LYS A 184 0.64 -7.59 -3.47
N MET A 185 1.78 -7.14 -3.99
CA MET A 185 2.16 -7.37 -5.38
C MET A 185 2.46 -8.85 -5.67
N GLU A 186 3.08 -9.59 -4.76
CA GLU A 186 3.19 -11.07 -4.88
C GLU A 186 1.81 -11.73 -5.03
N LEU A 187 0.81 -11.26 -4.27
CA LEU A 187 -0.57 -11.77 -4.38
C LEU A 187 -1.24 -11.35 -5.69
N THR A 188 -0.97 -10.14 -6.16
CA THR A 188 -1.43 -9.67 -7.48
C THR A 188 -0.89 -10.56 -8.61
N GLU A 189 0.38 -10.98 -8.57
CA GLU A 189 0.90 -11.89 -9.60
C GLU A 189 0.18 -13.25 -9.58
N LYS A 190 -0.13 -13.79 -8.39
CA LYS A 190 -0.93 -15.02 -8.28
C LYS A 190 -2.35 -14.84 -8.82
N TYR A 191 -2.96 -13.69 -8.56
CA TYR A 191 -4.28 -13.34 -9.09
C TYR A 191 -4.28 -13.29 -10.63
N ILE A 192 -3.26 -12.69 -11.24
CA ILE A 192 -3.10 -12.65 -12.69
C ILE A 192 -2.85 -14.05 -13.25
N ALA A 193 -1.97 -14.83 -12.62
CA ALA A 193 -1.67 -16.20 -13.05
C ALA A 193 -2.89 -17.13 -13.00
N ALA A 194 -3.86 -16.85 -12.12
CA ALA A 194 -5.15 -17.55 -12.07
C ALA A 194 -6.15 -17.10 -13.15
N GLY A 195 -5.76 -16.19 -14.05
CA GLY A 195 -6.56 -15.74 -15.20
C GLY A 195 -7.46 -14.54 -14.92
N TYR A 196 -7.32 -13.89 -13.77
CA TYR A 196 -8.17 -12.75 -13.44
C TYR A 196 -7.63 -11.42 -13.98
N PRO A 197 -8.50 -10.50 -14.43
CA PRO A 197 -8.08 -9.24 -15.02
C PRO A 197 -7.53 -8.27 -13.98
N TYR A 198 -6.32 -7.76 -14.19
CA TYR A 198 -5.70 -6.73 -13.33
C TYR A 198 -5.09 -5.58 -14.12
N ASP A 199 -4.15 -5.83 -15.04
CA ASP A 199 -3.47 -4.79 -15.82
C ASP A 199 -3.66 -4.96 -17.33
N ASN A 200 -4.53 -5.89 -17.73
CA ASN A 200 -4.96 -6.03 -19.11
C ASN A 200 -6.15 -5.10 -19.38
N PHE A 201 -5.88 -3.91 -19.91
CA PHE A 201 -6.90 -2.92 -20.31
C PHE A 201 -7.65 -3.31 -21.60
N PHE A 202 -7.76 -4.61 -21.92
CA PHE A 202 -8.53 -5.19 -23.03
C PHE A 202 -8.27 -4.50 -24.39
N HIS A 203 -7.00 -4.44 -24.81
CA HIS A 203 -6.56 -3.78 -26.05
C HIS A 203 -6.89 -2.29 -26.15
N ARG A 204 -7.27 -1.65 -25.04
CA ARG A 204 -7.32 -0.18 -24.93
C ARG A 204 -5.98 0.38 -24.47
N ASN A 205 -4.86 -0.28 -24.79
CA ASN A 205 -3.50 0.28 -24.66
C ASN A 205 -3.08 0.87 -26.00
#